data_AF-R9IIE6-F1
#
_entry.id   AF-R9IIE6-F1
#
_cell.length_a   1.000
_cell.length_b   1.000
_cell.length_c   1.000
_cell.angle_alpha   90.00
_cell.angle_beta   90.00
_cell.angle_gamma   90.00
#
_symmetry.space_group_name_H-M   'P 1'
#
loop_
_entity.id
_entity.type
_entity.pdbx_description
1 polymer ?
#
loop_
_entity_poly.entity_id
_entity_poly.type
_entity_poly.pdbx_seq_one_letter_code
_entity_poly.pdbx_strand_id
1 'polypeptide(L)'
;MPDIDKLKNQQEKVKTEIRQLENRQKILLNRKTDAERKARTRRLIEHGAILESIFPAATAMTGEEVKAFLSAISCLPEVMRLLKNEP
;
A
#
# COMPACT_ATOMS: atom_id res chain seq x y z
N MET A 1 9.06 -1.30 -56.43
CA MET A 1 7.72 -1.11 -55.85
C MET A 1 7.86 -0.34 -54.53
N PRO A 2 7.41 0.92 -54.47
CA PRO A 2 7.59 1.82 -53.31
C PRO A 2 6.76 1.46 -52.06
N ASP A 3 5.88 0.47 -52.12
CA ASP A 3 5.00 0.09 -51.00
C ASP A 3 5.67 -0.74 -49.91
N ILE A 4 6.71 -1.51 -50.22
CA ILE A 4 7.40 -2.37 -49.23
C ILE A 4 8.17 -1.51 -48.21
N ASP A 5 8.78 -0.40 -48.64
CA ASP A 5 9.50 0.52 -47.76
C ASP A 5 8.55 1.31 -46.85
N LYS A 6 7.36 1.68 -47.36
CA LYS A 6 6.31 2.27 -46.52
C LYS A 6 5.83 1.30 -45.44
N LEU A 7 5.63 0.03 -45.78
CA LEU A 7 5.22 -1.01 -44.82
C LEU A 7 6.31 -1.28 -43.77
N LYS A 8 7.59 -1.30 -44.16
CA LYS A 8 8.72 -1.44 -43.21
C LYS A 8 8.79 -0.27 -42.24
N ASN A 9 8.67 0.97 -42.74
CA ASN A 9 8.64 2.17 -41.90
C ASN A 9 7.44 2.18 -40.94
N GLN A 10 6.28 1.68 -41.37
CA GLN A 10 5.12 1.53 -40.49
C GLN A 10 5.35 0.47 -39.41
N GLN A 11 5.94 -0.68 -39.75
CA GLN A 11 6.29 -1.70 -38.77
C GLN A 11 7.27 -1.19 -37.72
N GLU A 12 8.26 -0.38 -38.11
CA GLU A 12 9.26 0.15 -37.18
C GLU A 12 8.67 1.21 -36.24
N LYS A 13 7.74 2.04 -36.74
CA LYS A 13 6.94 2.95 -35.91
C LYS A 13 6.07 2.19 -34.91
N VAL A 14 5.36 1.15 -35.34
CA VAL A 14 4.52 0.34 -34.46
C VAL A 14 5.36 -0.36 -33.37
N LYS A 15 6.54 -0.90 -33.72
CA LYS A 15 7.45 -1.52 -32.74
C LYS A 15 7.95 -0.53 -31.69
N THR A 16 8.31 0.68 -32.11
CA THR A 16 8.76 1.72 -31.17
C THR A 16 7.62 2.18 -30.26
N GLU A 17 6.40 2.28 -30.79
CA GLU A 17 5.21 2.65 -30.03
C GLU A 17 4.82 1.56 -29.01
N ILE A 18 4.89 0.28 -29.38
CA ILE A 18 4.71 -0.85 -28.44
C ILE A 18 5.70 -0.76 -27.29
N ARG A 19 6.99 -0.54 -27.58
CA ARG A 19 8.02 -0.40 -26.54
C ARG A 19 7.78 0.80 -25.62
N GLN A 20 7.28 1.91 -26.16
CA GLN A 20 6.91 3.07 -25.35
C GLN A 20 5.70 2.78 -24.45
N LEU A 21 4.70 2.07 -24.96
CA LEU A 21 3.51 1.67 -24.20
C LEU A 21 3.86 0.68 -23.08
N GLU A 22 4.72 -0.30 -23.33
CA GLU A 22 5.22 -1.23 -22.32
C GLU A 22 5.96 -0.49 -21.19
N ASN A 23 6.80 0.48 -21.54
CA ASN A 23 7.51 1.31 -20.56
C ASN A 23 6.53 2.14 -19.72
N ARG A 24 5.51 2.74 -20.35
CA ARG A 24 4.46 3.49 -19.63
C ARG A 24 3.69 2.59 -18.69
N GLN A 25 3.31 1.38 -19.12
CA GLN A 25 2.61 0.41 -18.29
C GLN A 25 3.43 0.02 -17.06
N LYS A 26 4.74 -0.25 -17.24
CA LYS A 26 5.65 -0.56 -16.13
C LYS A 26 5.75 0.59 -15.12
N ILE A 27 5.84 1.83 -15.60
CA ILE A 27 5.87 3.02 -14.72
C ILE A 27 4.57 3.15 -13.93
N LEU A 28 3.42 2.95 -14.58
CA LEU A 28 2.12 3.01 -13.91
C LEU A 28 1.97 1.93 -12.84
N LEU A 29 2.45 0.71 -13.10
CA LEU A 29 2.42 -0.37 -12.12
C LEU A 29 3.26 -0.04 -10.89
N ASN A 30 4.49 0.44 -11.10
CA ASN A 30 5.37 0.83 -10.00
C ASN A 30 4.75 1.96 -9.15
N ARG A 31 4.15 2.97 -9.81
CA ARG A 31 3.45 4.07 -9.11
C ARG A 31 2.29 3.58 -8.26
N LYS A 32 1.53 2.58 -8.74
CA LYS A 32 0.43 1.98 -7.97
C LYS A 32 0.97 1.31 -6.70
N THR A 33 2.01 0.49 -6.83
CA THR A 33 2.64 -0.16 -5.68
C THR A 33 3.19 0.85 -4.67
N ASP A 34 3.80 1.93 -5.14
CA ASP A 34 4.30 2.98 -4.26
C ASP A 34 3.18 3.75 -3.57
N ALA A 35 2.07 4.01 -4.26
CA ALA A 35 0.88 4.63 -3.68
C ALA A 35 0.26 3.74 -2.59
N GLU A 36 0.18 2.43 -2.82
CA GLU A 36 -0.29 1.46 -1.82
C GLU A 36 0.60 1.41 -0.59
N ARG A 37 1.93 1.44 -0.78
CA ARG A 37 2.90 1.53 0.32
C ARG A 37 2.71 2.81 1.13
N LYS A 38 2.60 3.96 0.46
CA LYS A 38 2.37 5.26 1.13
C LYS A 38 1.05 5.28 1.89
N ALA A 39 -0.03 4.76 1.29
CA ALA A 39 -1.33 4.65 1.95
C ALA A 39 -1.24 3.74 3.19
N ARG A 40 -0.51 2.62 3.11
CA ARG A 40 -0.26 1.75 4.26
C ARG A 40 0.51 2.48 5.38
N THR A 41 1.61 3.15 5.05
CA THR A 41 2.40 3.89 6.05
C THR A 41 1.56 4.99 6.71
N ARG A 42 0.77 5.73 5.92
CA ARG A 42 -0.12 6.76 6.46
C ARG A 42 -1.14 6.18 7.44
N ARG A 43 -1.81 5.09 7.08
CA ARG A 43 -2.74 4.40 7.99
C ARG A 43 -2.07 3.96 9.29
N LEU A 44 -0.86 3.40 9.22
CA LEU A 44 -0.14 2.96 10.41
C LEU A 44 0.22 4.13 11.34
N ILE A 45 0.62 5.27 10.78
CA ILE A 45 0.91 6.49 11.56
C ILE A 45 -0.38 7.03 12.19
N GLU A 46 -1.47 7.12 11.42
CA GLU A 46 -2.76 7.60 11.93
C GLU A 46 -3.27 6.71 13.08
N HIS A 47 -3.22 5.38 12.92
CA HIS A 47 -3.59 4.45 13.98
C HIS A 47 -2.65 4.53 15.19
N GLY A 48 -1.33 4.69 14.97
CA GLY A 48 -0.36 4.89 16.05
C GLY A 48 -0.62 6.16 16.84
N ALA A 49 -0.93 7.26 16.17
CA ALA A 49 -1.27 8.54 16.81
C ALA A 49 -2.56 8.42 17.66
N ILE A 50 -3.57 7.69 17.17
CA ILE A 50 -4.79 7.41 17.95
C ILE A 50 -4.43 6.58 19.20
N LEU A 51 -3.59 5.57 19.06
CA LEU A 51 -3.15 4.73 20.18
C LEU A 51 -2.44 5.57 21.25
N GLU A 52 -1.47 6.40 20.86
CA GLU A 52 -0.74 7.29 21.77
C GLU A 52 -1.67 8.32 22.44
N SER A 53 -2.68 8.80 21.73
CA SER A 53 -3.68 9.72 22.29
C SER A 53 -4.55 9.07 23.38
N ILE A 54 -4.87 7.78 23.26
CA ILE A 54 -5.69 7.04 24.24
C ILE A 54 -4.81 6.54 25.39
N PHE A 55 -3.59 6.09 25.07
CA PHE A 55 -2.63 5.57 26.02
C PHE A 55 -1.34 6.38 25.94
N PRO A 56 -1.23 7.52 26.66
CA PRO A 56 0.00 8.33 26.68
C PRO A 56 1.24 7.54 27.12
N ALA A 57 1.05 6.47 27.92
CA ALA A 57 2.11 5.56 28.31
C ALA A 57 2.71 4.78 27.13
N ALA A 58 1.95 4.56 26.04
CA ALA A 58 2.41 3.83 24.86
C ALA A 58 3.49 4.60 24.07
N THR A 59 3.56 5.93 24.18
CA THR A 59 4.61 6.74 23.53
C THR A 59 6.01 6.41 24.05
N ALA A 60 6.12 5.98 25.31
CA ALA A 60 7.39 5.58 25.93
C ALA A 60 7.69 4.08 25.78
N MET A 61 6.73 3.29 25.29
CA MET A 61 6.86 1.85 25.13
C MET A 61 7.54 1.50 23.80
N THR A 62 8.33 0.44 23.81
CA THR A 62 8.82 -0.20 22.59
C THR A 62 7.69 -0.89 21.84
N GLY A 63 7.86 -1.14 20.55
CA GLY A 63 6.85 -1.85 19.75
C GLY A 63 6.51 -3.25 20.27
N GLU A 64 7.45 -3.93 20.94
CA GLU A 64 7.21 -5.23 21.57
C GLU A 64 6.34 -5.11 22.83
N GLU A 65 6.59 -4.10 23.66
CA GLU A 65 5.78 -3.81 24.84
C GLU A 65 4.36 -3.40 24.45
N VAL A 66 4.21 -2.53 23.43
CA VAL A 66 2.90 -2.16 22.87
C VAL A 66 2.16 -3.40 22.38
N LYS A 67 2.84 -4.32 21.70
CA LYS A 67 2.26 -5.57 21.23
C LYS A 67 1.81 -6.46 22.40
N ALA A 68 2.66 -6.64 23.41
CA ALA A 68 2.34 -7.44 24.59
C ALA A 68 1.15 -6.86 25.36
N PHE A 69 1.12 -5.53 25.53
CA PHE A 69 0.02 -4.81 26.15
C PHE A 69 -1.29 -4.98 25.40
N LEU A 70 -1.29 -4.75 24.08
CA LEU A 70 -2.49 -4.92 23.26
C LEU A 70 -2.95 -6.38 23.20
N SER A 71 -2.02 -7.35 23.18
CA SER A 71 -2.36 -8.76 23.29
C SER A 71 -3.04 -9.10 24.61
N ALA A 72 -2.53 -8.57 25.74
CA ALA A 72 -3.15 -8.78 27.04
C ALA A 72 -4.58 -8.19 27.10
N ILE A 73 -4.77 -6.98 26.54
CA ILE A 73 -6.09 -6.34 26.44
C ILE A 73 -7.03 -7.13 25.53
N SER A 74 -6.54 -7.66 24.41
CA SER A 74 -7.37 -8.38 23.43
C SER A 74 -8.00 -9.67 23.98
N CYS A 75 -7.39 -10.25 25.02
CA CYS A 75 -7.88 -11.44 25.70
C CYS A 75 -8.96 -11.12 26.75
N LEU A 76 -9.21 -9.85 27.06
CA LEU A 76 -10.23 -9.48 28.02
C LEU A 76 -11.62 -9.78 27.44
N PRO A 77 -12.50 -10.47 28.20
CA PRO A 77 -13.83 -10.84 27.73
C PRO A 77 -14.66 -9.66 27.22
N GLU A 78 -14.53 -8.50 27.87
CA GLU A 78 -15.22 -7.25 27.51
C GLU A 78 -14.78 -6.73 26.14
N VAL A 79 -13.47 -6.78 25.87
CA VAL A 79 -12.90 -6.36 24.59
C VAL A 79 -13.30 -7.33 23.49
N MET A 80 -13.29 -8.64 23.76
CA MET A 80 -13.76 -9.64 22.81
C MET A 80 -15.23 -9.46 22.44
N ARG A 81 -16.08 -9.05 23.40
CA ARG A 81 -17.50 -8.74 23.15
C ARG A 81 -17.63 -7.49 22.26
N LEU A 82 -16.92 -6.41 22.59
CA LEU A 82 -16.92 -5.18 21.80
C LEU A 82 -16.42 -5.39 20.36
N LEU A 83 -15.40 -6.24 20.17
CA LEU A 83 -14.86 -6.55 18.84
C LEU A 83 -15.77 -7.45 18.00
N LYS A 84 -16.66 -8.24 18.63
CA LYS A 84 -17.61 -9.10 17.93
C LYS A 84 -18.86 -8.36 17.46
N ASN A 85 -19.01 -7.07 17.78
CA ASN A 85 -20.19 -6.27 17.48
C ASN A 85 -21.50 -6.95 17.93
N GLU A 86 -21.51 -7.59 19.10
CA GLU A 86 -22.78 -7.97 19.73
C GLU A 86 -23.31 -6.73 20.50
N PRO A 87 -24.56 -6.30 20.26
CA PRO A 87 -25.17 -5.18 20.96
C PRO A 87 -25.28 -5.41 22.48
#